data_AF-A0A6P8GHQ2-F1
#
_entry.id   AF-A0A6P8GHQ2-F1
#
_cell.length_a   1.000
_cell.length_b   1.000
_cell.length_c   1.000
_cell.angle_alpha   90.00
_cell.angle_beta   90.00
_cell.angle_gamma   90.00
#
_symmetry.space_group_name_H-M   'P 1'
#
loop_
_entity.id
_entity.type
_entity.pdbx_description
1 polymer ?
#
loop_
_entity_poly.entity_id
_entity_poly.type
_entity_poly.pdbx_seq_one_letter_code
_entity_poly.pdbx_strand_id
1 'polypeptide(L)'
;MTAHSMASTQLAAGMSKQPFSDRNDVEMVLLFPVPPAGGIKELKLEKEKKLYNHCFSGSSVLDWLVSQEKVRNRPEGLVLATGLLNEGFLQPAGELSKSGAEGGTESVLLDQPEAFYYFADSGFFCEGYSSDEDSIVKEEFRGAVIKQGCLLKQGQRRKNWKVRKFMLRNDPAYLHYYDPTKNEEDPLGSIHLRGCVVSAVEYVPDAKKYDVDGNLFEIITSDEVHYFLQAATAEEHKDWIKAIQTVSKTGK
;
A
#
# COMPACT_ATOMS: atom_id res chain seq x y z
N MET A 1 17.03 48.93 -55.64
CA MET A 1 17.85 47.80 -56.11
C MET A 1 18.79 47.45 -54.97
N THR A 2 18.85 46.30 -54.31
CA THR A 2 18.18 44.97 -54.34
C THR A 2 18.68 44.30 -53.04
N ALA A 3 17.86 44.00 -52.02
CA ALA A 3 17.20 42.72 -51.72
C ALA A 3 18.09 41.43 -51.66
N HIS A 4 17.86 40.66 -50.58
CA HIS A 4 17.94 39.18 -50.42
C HIS A 4 19.31 38.52 -50.18
N SER A 5 19.47 37.34 -49.56
CA SER A 5 18.66 36.42 -48.70
C SER A 5 19.48 35.11 -48.58
N MET A 6 19.41 34.42 -47.43
CA MET A 6 19.61 32.98 -47.16
C MET A 6 20.83 32.19 -47.68
N ALA A 7 21.44 31.37 -46.81
CA ALA A 7 21.18 29.91 -46.75
C ALA A 7 22.17 29.14 -45.86
N SER A 8 21.62 28.27 -45.01
CA SER A 8 22.29 27.16 -44.31
C SER A 8 22.81 26.08 -45.28
N THR A 9 23.92 25.41 -44.94
CA THR A 9 24.29 24.03 -45.35
C THR A 9 25.42 23.57 -44.41
N GLN A 10 25.16 22.77 -43.38
CA GLN A 10 25.20 21.29 -43.34
C GLN A 10 26.62 20.70 -43.37
N LEU A 11 27.04 20.09 -42.26
CA LEU A 11 28.05 19.03 -42.24
C LEU A 11 27.50 17.88 -41.40
N ALA A 12 27.02 16.87 -42.13
CA ALA A 12 26.73 15.55 -41.61
C ALA A 12 28.04 14.84 -41.27
N ALA A 13 28.13 14.23 -40.10
CA ALA A 13 29.17 13.28 -39.77
C ALA A 13 28.56 12.03 -39.12
N GLY A 14 28.39 10.99 -39.94
CA GLY A 14 28.68 9.60 -39.58
C GLY A 14 27.87 8.95 -38.46
N MET A 15 26.63 8.58 -38.75
CA MET A 15 25.95 7.50 -38.01
C MET A 15 26.62 6.16 -38.35
N SER A 16 27.46 5.64 -37.46
CA SER A 16 27.77 4.20 -37.46
C SER A 16 26.62 3.47 -36.78
N LYS A 17 25.88 2.68 -37.57
CA LYS A 17 24.83 1.79 -37.10
C LYS A 17 25.48 0.57 -36.46
N GLN A 18 25.47 0.49 -35.13
CA GLN A 18 25.62 -0.78 -34.44
C GLN A 18 24.27 -1.17 -33.81
N PRO A 19 23.87 -2.46 -33.87
CA PRO A 19 22.66 -2.95 -33.25
C PRO A 19 22.74 -2.76 -31.72
N PHE A 20 21.65 -2.28 -31.14
CA PHE A 20 21.50 -1.78 -29.77
C PHE A 20 21.58 -2.87 -28.67
N SER A 21 22.09 -4.05 -28.98
CA SER A 21 21.97 -5.25 -28.13
C SER A 21 23.00 -5.33 -26.99
N ASP A 22 23.94 -4.40 -26.87
CA ASP A 22 25.15 -4.63 -26.06
C ASP A 22 25.69 -3.39 -25.32
N ARG A 23 24.84 -2.41 -25.01
CA ARG A 23 25.23 -1.26 -24.15
C ARG A 23 24.48 -1.27 -22.83
N ASN A 24 25.08 -1.95 -21.86
CA ASN A 24 25.04 -1.70 -20.42
C ASN A 24 23.80 -0.93 -19.90
N ASP A 25 22.81 -1.68 -19.41
CA ASP A 25 21.60 -1.20 -18.73
C ASP A 25 21.88 -0.18 -17.60
N VAL A 26 23.08 -0.23 -17.01
CA VAL A 26 23.51 0.63 -15.90
C VAL A 26 23.77 2.09 -16.28
N GLU A 27 24.18 2.40 -17.52
CA GLU A 27 24.46 3.79 -17.93
C GLU A 27 23.16 4.56 -18.24
N MET A 28 22.10 3.84 -18.56
CA MET A 28 20.80 4.39 -18.90
C MET A 28 19.97 4.77 -17.67
N VAL A 29 20.08 4.00 -16.57
CA VAL A 29 19.51 4.33 -15.26
C VAL A 29 20.08 5.65 -14.72
N LEU A 30 21.38 5.91 -14.93
CA LEU A 30 22.04 7.16 -14.54
C LEU A 30 21.61 8.38 -15.37
N LEU A 31 20.89 8.17 -16.48
CA LEU A 31 20.40 9.21 -17.38
C LEU A 31 18.90 9.45 -17.26
N PHE A 32 18.17 8.75 -16.39
CA PHE A 32 16.82 9.11 -16.00
C PHE A 32 16.90 10.31 -15.04
N PRO A 33 16.60 11.54 -15.49
CA PRO A 33 16.73 12.70 -14.62
C PRO A 33 15.60 12.65 -13.61
N VAL A 34 15.96 12.55 -12.33
CA VAL A 34 15.05 12.88 -11.23
C VAL A 34 14.59 14.34 -11.44
N PRO A 35 13.28 14.65 -11.38
CA PRO A 35 12.79 16.03 -11.47
C PRO A 35 13.56 16.96 -10.51
N PRO A 36 13.90 18.21 -10.90
CA PRO A 36 13.15 19.06 -11.83
C PRO A 36 13.86 19.45 -13.16
N ALA A 37 14.97 18.83 -13.54
CA ALA A 37 15.71 19.21 -14.77
C ALA A 37 15.56 18.15 -15.89
N GLY A 38 14.49 18.23 -16.68
CA GLY A 38 14.33 17.48 -17.94
C GLY A 38 13.73 16.07 -17.84
N GLY A 39 13.29 15.63 -16.65
CA GLY A 39 12.60 14.35 -16.45
C GLY A 39 11.19 14.29 -17.03
N ILE A 40 10.57 13.09 -16.99
CA ILE A 40 9.16 12.89 -17.34
C ILE A 40 8.32 13.83 -16.48
N LYS A 41 7.32 14.48 -17.10
CA LYS A 41 6.39 15.32 -16.36
C LYS A 41 5.48 14.44 -15.51
N GLU A 42 5.77 14.39 -14.22
CA GLU A 42 4.83 13.92 -13.21
C GLU A 42 3.61 14.85 -13.16
N LEU A 43 2.43 14.25 -13.18
CA LEU A 43 1.16 14.93 -13.19
C LEU A 43 0.31 14.45 -12.02
N LYS A 44 -0.62 15.32 -11.67
CA LYS A 44 -1.77 14.99 -10.85
C LYS A 44 -2.89 14.55 -11.80
N LEU A 45 -3.16 13.26 -11.84
CA LEU A 45 -4.15 12.64 -12.73
C LEU A 45 -5.38 12.22 -11.93
N GLU A 46 -6.57 12.55 -12.41
CA GLU A 46 -7.83 12.09 -11.84
C GLU A 46 -8.47 11.05 -12.74
N LYS A 47 -8.78 9.87 -12.19
CA LYS A 47 -9.52 8.81 -12.88
C LYS A 47 -10.42 8.09 -11.90
N GLU A 48 -11.69 7.91 -12.26
CA GLU A 48 -12.68 7.19 -11.43
C GLU A 48 -12.80 7.74 -9.99
N LYS A 49 -12.76 9.08 -9.82
CA LYS A 49 -12.74 9.77 -8.51
C LYS A 49 -11.50 9.46 -7.65
N LYS A 50 -10.46 8.85 -8.23
CA LYS A 50 -9.16 8.64 -7.61
C LYS A 50 -8.17 9.66 -8.16
N LEU A 51 -7.37 10.19 -7.26
CA LEU A 51 -6.39 11.24 -7.53
C LEU A 51 -4.99 10.66 -7.38
N TYR A 52 -4.34 10.44 -8.52
CA TYR A 52 -2.99 9.92 -8.62
C TYR A 52 -2.02 11.11 -8.68
N ASN A 53 -1.24 11.32 -7.64
CA ASN A 53 -0.21 12.36 -7.63
C ASN A 53 1.13 11.74 -7.99
N HIS A 54 2.03 12.54 -8.58
CA HIS A 54 3.36 12.06 -8.99
C HIS A 54 3.30 10.88 -10.00
N CYS A 55 2.30 10.90 -10.88
CA CYS A 55 2.04 9.87 -11.89
C CYS A 55 2.17 10.37 -13.31
N PHE A 56 2.41 9.46 -14.23
CA PHE A 56 2.36 9.71 -15.67
C PHE A 56 1.71 8.51 -16.37
N SER A 57 1.21 8.74 -17.58
CA SER A 57 0.65 7.64 -18.38
C SER A 57 1.74 6.85 -19.09
N GLY A 58 1.43 5.59 -19.42
CA GLY A 58 2.27 4.73 -20.24
C GLY A 58 2.57 5.38 -21.60
N SER A 59 1.58 5.99 -22.23
CA SER A 59 1.82 6.74 -23.48
C SER A 59 2.72 7.97 -23.28
N SER A 60 2.61 8.67 -22.15
CA SER A 60 3.43 9.85 -21.84
C SER A 60 4.91 9.50 -21.60
N VAL A 61 5.23 8.37 -20.99
CA VAL A 61 6.63 7.93 -20.83
C VAL A 61 7.26 7.62 -22.19
N LEU A 62 6.51 7.01 -23.11
CA LEU A 62 7.01 6.73 -24.46
C LEU A 62 7.18 8.00 -25.29
N ASP A 63 6.22 8.93 -25.21
CA ASP A 63 6.33 10.23 -25.88
C ASP A 63 7.54 11.01 -25.37
N TRP A 64 7.79 10.97 -24.06
CA TRP A 64 8.97 11.59 -23.47
C TRP A 64 10.26 10.94 -23.98
N LEU A 65 10.36 9.61 -23.95
CA LEU A 65 11.55 8.87 -24.42
C LEU A 65 11.89 9.20 -25.89
N VAL A 66 10.87 9.27 -26.75
CA VAL A 66 11.04 9.65 -28.16
C VAL A 66 11.45 11.13 -28.27
N SER A 67 10.83 12.03 -27.50
CA SER A 67 11.13 13.46 -27.52
C SER A 67 12.54 13.81 -27.03
N GLN A 68 13.10 12.98 -26.13
CA GLN A 68 14.46 13.11 -25.63
C GLN A 68 15.49 12.42 -26.53
N GLU A 69 15.07 11.90 -27.69
CA GLU A 69 15.89 11.14 -28.64
C GLU A 69 16.60 9.93 -27.99
N LYS A 70 16.06 9.41 -26.89
CA LYS A 70 16.57 8.21 -26.19
C LYS A 70 16.22 6.93 -26.96
N VAL A 71 15.14 6.96 -27.72
CA VAL A 71 14.65 5.87 -28.57
C VAL A 71 14.23 6.40 -29.93
N ARG A 72 14.33 5.57 -30.97
CA ARG A 72 14.05 5.95 -32.37
C ARG A 72 12.57 5.87 -32.71
N ASN A 73 11.83 5.05 -31.99
CA ASN A 73 10.43 4.79 -32.22
C ASN A 73 9.75 4.25 -30.95
N ARG A 74 8.42 4.23 -31.00
CA ARG A 74 7.57 3.81 -29.89
C ARG A 74 7.81 2.37 -29.43
N PRO A 75 7.99 1.36 -30.34
CA PRO A 75 8.35 0.00 -29.93
C PRO A 75 9.66 -0.12 -29.15
N GLU A 76 10.70 0.62 -29.55
CA GLU A 76 11.97 0.66 -28.79
C GLU A 76 11.78 1.31 -27.42
N GLY A 77 10.96 2.37 -27.35
CA GLY A 77 10.53 2.97 -26.08
C GLY A 77 9.81 1.98 -25.17
N LEU A 78 8.94 1.13 -25.73
CA LEU A 78 8.16 0.16 -24.96
C LEU A 78 9.06 -0.89 -24.31
N VAL A 79 10.05 -1.41 -25.03
CA VAL A 79 11.04 -2.38 -24.50
C VAL A 79 11.81 -1.76 -23.34
N LEU A 80 12.29 -0.52 -23.54
CA LEU A 80 13.06 0.21 -22.53
C LEU A 80 12.24 0.53 -21.28
N ALA A 81 11.02 1.04 -21.45
CA ALA A 81 10.13 1.35 -20.34
C ALA A 81 9.65 0.09 -19.59
N THR A 82 9.51 -1.02 -20.30
CA THR A 82 9.24 -2.34 -19.69
C THR A 82 10.42 -2.84 -18.87
N GLY A 83 11.65 -2.64 -19.34
CA GLY A 83 12.86 -2.92 -18.55
C GLY A 83 12.88 -2.14 -17.23
N LEU A 84 12.56 -0.84 -17.27
CA LEU A 84 12.49 0.00 -16.06
C LEU A 84 11.40 -0.46 -15.07
N LEU A 85 10.28 -1.00 -15.57
CA LEU A 85 9.22 -1.58 -14.75
C LEU A 85 9.70 -2.87 -14.07
N ASN A 86 10.34 -3.78 -14.80
CA ASN A 86 10.83 -5.05 -14.27
C ASN A 86 11.99 -4.88 -13.27
N GLU A 87 12.84 -3.87 -13.47
CA GLU A 87 13.90 -3.49 -12.52
C GLU A 87 13.38 -2.68 -11.31
N GLY A 88 12.08 -2.34 -11.31
CA GLY A 88 11.40 -1.68 -10.19
C GLY A 88 11.57 -0.15 -10.12
N PHE A 89 12.24 0.48 -11.09
CA PHE A 89 12.33 1.94 -11.19
C PHE A 89 10.97 2.59 -11.45
N LEU A 90 10.11 1.89 -12.21
CA LEU A 90 8.71 2.24 -12.41
C LEU A 90 7.82 1.29 -11.63
N GLN A 91 6.70 1.81 -11.14
CA GLN A 91 5.68 1.03 -10.45
C GLN A 91 4.30 1.28 -11.11
N PRO A 92 3.45 0.24 -11.25
CA PRO A 92 2.14 0.40 -11.86
C PRO A 92 1.15 1.09 -10.90
N ALA A 93 0.39 2.06 -11.41
CA ALA A 93 -0.70 2.71 -10.70
C ALA A 93 -2.04 2.47 -11.40
N GLY A 94 -3.08 2.13 -10.61
CA GLY A 94 -4.42 1.82 -11.11
C GLY A 94 -4.57 0.38 -11.63
N GLU A 95 -5.82 -0.06 -11.73
CA GLU A 95 -6.19 -1.46 -12.04
C GLU A 95 -5.64 -1.97 -13.38
N LEU A 96 -5.65 -1.09 -14.39
CA LEU A 96 -5.21 -1.44 -15.75
C LEU A 96 -3.72 -1.78 -15.80
N SER A 97 -2.87 -0.97 -15.17
CA SER A 97 -1.43 -1.21 -15.14
C SER A 97 -1.06 -2.37 -14.20
N LYS A 98 -1.80 -2.56 -13.10
CA LYS A 98 -1.58 -3.65 -12.13
C LYS A 98 -1.92 -5.02 -12.71
N SER A 99 -3.09 -5.16 -13.34
CA SER A 99 -3.49 -6.41 -14.00
C SER A 99 -2.55 -6.81 -15.13
N GLY A 100 -1.96 -5.84 -15.85
CA GLY A 100 -0.91 -6.08 -16.84
C GLY A 100 0.44 -6.54 -16.24
N ALA A 101 0.71 -6.23 -14.97
CA ALA A 101 1.93 -6.62 -14.26
C ALA A 101 1.80 -8.01 -13.58
N GLU A 102 0.60 -8.40 -13.16
CA GLU A 102 0.36 -9.65 -12.40
C GLU A 102 0.13 -10.90 -13.28
N GLY A 103 0.01 -10.74 -14.60
CA GLY A 103 -0.41 -11.81 -15.51
C GLY A 103 0.70 -12.70 -16.12
N GLY A 104 1.98 -12.46 -15.86
CA GLY A 104 3.09 -13.16 -16.55
C GLY A 104 4.38 -13.29 -15.74
N THR A 105 5.38 -13.99 -16.31
CA THR A 105 6.73 -14.13 -15.72
C THR A 105 7.54 -12.83 -15.72
N GLU A 106 7.16 -11.87 -16.55
CA GLU A 106 7.70 -10.51 -16.61
C GLU A 106 6.55 -9.52 -16.81
N SER A 107 6.60 -8.37 -16.13
CA SER A 107 5.62 -7.30 -16.31
C SER A 107 5.86 -6.59 -17.64
N VAL A 108 4.79 -6.21 -18.34
CA VAL A 108 4.88 -5.44 -19.60
C VAL A 108 4.24 -4.07 -19.41
N LEU A 109 4.95 -3.01 -19.78
CA LEU A 109 4.37 -1.66 -19.75
C LEU A 109 3.28 -1.53 -20.82
N LEU A 110 2.16 -0.90 -20.47
CA LEU A 110 1.05 -0.67 -21.38
C LEU A 110 1.18 0.71 -22.01
N ASP A 111 1.30 0.76 -23.33
CA ASP A 111 1.24 2.00 -24.10
C ASP A 111 -0.21 2.48 -24.24
N GLN A 112 -0.79 2.93 -23.13
CA GLN A 112 -2.15 3.47 -23.09
C GLN A 112 -2.16 4.75 -22.22
N PRO A 113 -2.95 5.77 -22.58
CA PRO A 113 -3.09 6.97 -21.76
C PRO A 113 -3.83 6.67 -20.44
N GLU A 114 -4.62 5.60 -20.38
CA GLU A 114 -5.34 5.14 -19.20
C GLU A 114 -4.51 4.27 -18.24
N ALA A 115 -3.31 3.85 -18.66
CA ALA A 115 -2.38 3.07 -17.85
C ALA A 115 -1.42 4.02 -17.13
N PHE A 116 -1.44 4.05 -15.81
CA PHE A 116 -0.62 4.96 -15.02
C PHE A 116 0.58 4.26 -14.39
N TYR A 117 1.65 5.02 -14.23
CA TYR A 117 2.91 4.60 -13.65
C TYR A 117 3.50 5.75 -12.81
N TYR A 118 4.33 5.40 -11.84
CA TYR A 118 5.07 6.35 -10.99
C TYR A 118 6.50 5.86 -10.76
N PHE A 119 7.41 6.77 -10.42
CA PHE A 119 8.76 6.40 -10.00
C PHE A 119 8.75 5.87 -8.56
N ALA A 120 9.54 4.84 -8.27
CA ALA A 120 9.58 4.26 -6.92
C ALA A 120 9.99 5.25 -5.82
N ASP A 121 10.69 6.34 -6.16
CA ASP A 121 11.17 7.39 -5.26
C ASP A 121 10.37 8.71 -5.32
N SER A 122 9.31 8.82 -6.13
CA SER A 122 8.57 10.09 -6.33
C SER A 122 7.65 10.51 -5.18
N GLY A 123 7.59 9.73 -4.10
CA GLY A 123 6.65 9.99 -3.00
C GLY A 123 5.19 9.84 -3.44
N PHE A 124 4.93 8.95 -4.41
CA PHE A 124 3.61 8.65 -4.95
C PHE A 124 2.56 8.48 -3.85
N PHE A 125 1.44 9.20 -4.02
CA PHE A 125 0.25 9.04 -3.20
C PHE A 125 -1.00 9.08 -4.08
N CYS A 126 -1.88 8.11 -3.85
CA CYS A 126 -3.19 8.04 -4.47
C CYS A 126 -4.26 8.39 -3.44
N GLU A 127 -4.80 9.61 -3.49
CA GLU A 127 -5.97 9.97 -2.69
C GLU A 127 -7.23 9.42 -3.37
N GLY A 128 -8.09 8.72 -2.62
CA GLY A 128 -9.27 8.07 -3.18
C GLY A 128 -9.16 6.55 -3.27
N TYR A 129 -8.36 5.91 -2.41
CA TYR A 129 -8.52 4.49 -2.15
C TYR A 129 -9.97 4.26 -1.64
N SER A 130 -10.82 3.82 -2.55
CA SER A 130 -11.86 2.83 -2.28
C SER A 130 -11.39 1.61 -3.06
N SER A 131 -10.32 1.01 -2.57
CA SER A 131 -10.02 -0.39 -2.87
C SER A 131 -10.91 -1.20 -1.93
N ASP A 132 -11.37 -2.36 -2.33
CA ASP A 132 -12.27 -3.17 -1.51
C ASP A 132 -11.71 -3.43 -0.09
N GLU A 133 -10.39 -3.41 0.10
CA GLU A 133 -9.73 -3.39 1.41
C GLU A 133 -10.00 -2.11 2.21
N ASP A 134 -9.91 -0.93 1.59
CA ASP A 134 -10.28 0.35 2.19
C ASP A 134 -11.78 0.43 2.49
N SER A 135 -12.61 -0.24 1.68
CA SER A 135 -14.04 -0.36 1.88
C SER A 135 -14.36 -1.24 3.09
N ILE A 136 -13.69 -2.39 3.24
CA ILE A 136 -13.82 -3.31 4.38
C ILE A 136 -13.30 -2.66 5.67
N VAL A 137 -12.14 -1.99 5.61
CA VAL A 137 -11.58 -1.23 6.74
C VAL A 137 -12.48 -0.03 7.06
N LYS A 138 -12.97 0.73 6.07
CA LYS A 138 -13.95 1.79 6.35
C LYS A 138 -15.22 1.25 6.98
N GLU A 139 -15.66 0.06 6.60
CA GLU A 139 -16.86 -0.58 7.12
C GLU A 139 -16.67 -1.09 8.56
N GLU A 140 -15.57 -1.80 8.89
CA GLU A 140 -15.26 -2.25 10.26
C GLU A 140 -15.11 -1.07 11.24
N PHE A 141 -14.74 0.12 10.73
CA PHE A 141 -14.58 1.35 11.50
C PHE A 141 -15.86 2.18 11.68
N ARG A 142 -16.98 1.85 11.02
CA ARG A 142 -18.25 2.62 11.14
C ARG A 142 -18.87 2.55 12.52
N GLY A 143 -18.60 1.48 13.26
CA GLY A 143 -19.15 1.30 14.60
C GLY A 143 -18.65 2.35 15.57
N ALA A 144 -19.56 2.88 16.39
CA ALA A 144 -19.23 3.84 17.41
C ALA A 144 -18.32 3.18 18.46
N VAL A 145 -17.24 3.87 18.85
CA VAL A 145 -16.37 3.40 19.93
C VAL A 145 -17.13 3.52 21.24
N ILE A 146 -17.42 2.38 21.88
CA ILE A 146 -18.15 2.33 23.16
C ILE A 146 -17.22 2.10 24.35
N LYS A 147 -16.01 1.59 24.12
CA LYS A 147 -14.98 1.41 25.15
C LYS A 147 -13.61 1.48 24.51
N GLN A 148 -12.68 2.10 25.22
CA GLN A 148 -11.25 2.10 24.87
C GLN A 148 -10.40 1.94 26.11
N GLY A 149 -9.19 1.42 25.96
CA GLY A 149 -8.25 1.24 27.07
C GLY A 149 -7.09 0.33 26.70
N CYS A 150 -6.09 0.23 27.57
CA CYS A 150 -4.92 -0.60 27.34
C CYS A 150 -5.10 -1.98 27.97
N LEU A 151 -4.73 -3.02 27.22
CA LEU A 151 -4.67 -4.40 27.70
C LEU A 151 -3.34 -5.02 27.30
N LEU A 152 -2.88 -6.00 28.07
CA LEU A 152 -1.81 -6.89 27.64
C LEU A 152 -2.40 -7.94 26.69
N LYS A 153 -1.80 -8.08 25.50
CA LYS A 153 -2.22 -9.03 24.47
C LYS A 153 -1.11 -10.04 24.20
N GLN A 154 -1.47 -11.32 24.14
CA GLN A 154 -0.58 -12.36 23.67
C GLN A 154 -0.44 -12.31 22.13
N GLY A 155 0.79 -12.39 21.63
CA GLY A 155 1.07 -12.50 20.21
C GLY A 155 0.63 -13.87 19.65
N GLN A 156 0.08 -13.88 18.42
CA GLN A 156 -0.44 -15.10 17.80
C GLN A 156 0.68 -16.11 17.45
N ARG A 157 1.69 -15.66 16.70
CA ARG A 157 2.82 -16.48 16.24
C ARG A 157 3.91 -16.66 17.30
N ARG A 158 4.28 -15.57 17.97
CA ARG A 158 5.23 -15.58 19.10
C ARG A 158 4.43 -15.22 20.34
N LYS A 159 4.36 -16.12 21.32
CA LYS A 159 3.52 -16.02 22.53
C LYS A 159 4.00 -14.97 23.54
N ASN A 160 4.55 -13.85 23.05
CA ASN A 160 5.00 -12.73 23.85
C ASN A 160 3.81 -11.83 24.19
N TRP A 161 3.83 -11.24 25.38
CA TRP A 161 2.83 -10.28 25.83
C TRP A 161 3.26 -8.86 25.47
N LYS A 162 2.33 -8.07 24.93
CA LYS A 162 2.56 -6.64 24.62
C LYS A 162 1.36 -5.80 25.04
N VAL A 163 1.62 -4.62 25.58
CA VAL A 163 0.57 -3.64 25.84
C VAL A 163 0.05 -3.11 24.52
N ARG A 164 -1.27 -3.13 24.34
CA ARG A 164 -1.96 -2.61 23.16
C ARG A 164 -3.13 -1.74 23.58
N LYS A 165 -3.35 -0.62 22.89
CA LYS A 165 -4.55 0.20 23.07
C LYS A 165 -5.68 -0.41 22.25
N PHE A 166 -6.75 -0.80 22.91
CA PHE A 166 -7.92 -1.41 22.30
C PHE A 166 -9.05 -0.39 22.12
N MET A 167 -9.77 -0.48 21.01
CA MET A 167 -11.00 0.26 20.72
C MET A 167 -12.13 -0.71 20.36
N LEU A 168 -13.13 -0.81 21.22
CA LEU A 168 -14.33 -1.62 21.02
C LEU A 168 -15.40 -0.80 20.30
N ARG A 169 -15.83 -1.29 19.14
CA ARG A 169 -16.89 -0.71 18.31
C ARG A 169 -18.12 -1.60 18.33
N ASN A 170 -19.31 -1.01 18.31
CA ASN A 170 -20.57 -1.73 18.51
C ASN A 170 -21.24 -2.26 17.22
N ASP A 171 -21.22 -1.51 16.12
CA ASP A 171 -21.91 -1.90 14.87
C ASP A 171 -21.26 -1.29 13.60
N PRO A 172 -20.45 -2.06 12.84
CA PRO A 172 -20.20 -3.48 13.04
C PRO A 172 -19.34 -3.77 14.28
N ALA A 173 -19.54 -4.96 14.83
CA ALA A 173 -18.96 -5.40 16.10
C ALA A 173 -17.48 -5.80 15.93
N TYR A 174 -16.58 -4.86 16.22
CA TYR A 174 -15.13 -5.05 16.09
C TYR A 174 -14.34 -4.56 17.29
N LEU A 175 -13.21 -5.21 17.54
CA LEU A 175 -12.22 -4.80 18.53
C LEU A 175 -10.88 -4.55 17.83
N HIS A 176 -10.53 -3.28 17.65
CA HIS A 176 -9.28 -2.85 17.02
C HIS A 176 -8.19 -2.64 18.06
N TYR A 177 -6.94 -2.91 17.72
CA TYR A 177 -5.82 -2.65 18.64
C TYR A 177 -4.62 -1.98 17.97
N TYR A 178 -3.99 -1.07 18.71
CA TYR A 178 -2.95 -0.16 18.23
C TYR A 178 -1.69 -0.24 19.10
N ASP A 179 -0.58 0.27 18.56
CA ASP A 179 0.58 0.56 19.38
C ASP A 179 0.30 1.81 20.23
N PRO A 180 0.29 1.73 21.58
CA PRO A 180 -0.03 2.87 22.41
C PRO A 180 1.03 3.98 22.34
N THR A 181 2.23 3.71 21.81
CA THR A 181 3.29 4.71 21.67
C THR A 181 3.26 5.43 20.33
N LYS A 182 2.35 5.06 19.44
CA LYS A 182 2.26 5.62 18.10
C LYS A 182 0.88 6.22 17.86
N ASN A 183 0.83 7.34 17.13
CA ASN A 183 -0.41 7.93 16.63
C ASN A 183 -0.61 7.53 15.17
N GLU A 184 -0.66 6.22 14.92
CA GLU A 184 -1.00 5.66 13.60
C GLU A 184 -2.52 5.60 13.47
N GLU A 185 -3.05 5.90 12.27
CA GLU A 185 -4.48 5.78 11.97
C GLU A 185 -4.88 4.30 11.79
N ASP A 186 -3.94 3.48 11.31
CA ASP A 186 -4.16 2.07 11.03
C ASP A 186 -3.99 1.19 12.28
N PRO A 187 -4.89 0.23 12.51
CA PRO A 187 -4.76 -0.72 13.59
C PRO A 187 -3.66 -1.74 13.30
N LEU A 188 -2.99 -2.21 14.35
CA LEU A 188 -2.09 -3.38 14.25
C LEU A 188 -2.86 -4.67 13.97
N GLY A 189 -4.17 -4.66 14.20
CA GLY A 189 -5.10 -5.69 13.80
C GLY A 189 -6.50 -5.43 14.37
N SER A 190 -7.46 -6.18 13.84
CA SER A 190 -8.85 -6.18 14.26
C SER A 190 -9.29 -7.58 14.72
N ILE A 191 -10.33 -7.62 15.54
CA ILE A 191 -10.99 -8.86 15.97
C ILE A 191 -12.47 -8.68 15.69
N HIS A 192 -13.02 -9.46 14.77
CA HIS A 192 -14.44 -9.50 14.49
C HIS A 192 -15.16 -10.22 15.65
N LEU A 193 -16.10 -9.53 16.27
CA LEU A 193 -16.75 -10.03 17.50
C LEU A 193 -18.08 -10.73 17.24
N ARG A 194 -18.61 -10.67 16.01
CA ARG A 194 -19.86 -11.36 15.70
C ARG A 194 -19.68 -12.86 15.85
N GLY A 195 -20.49 -13.46 16.72
CA GLY A 195 -20.41 -14.89 17.02
C GLY A 195 -19.18 -15.29 17.83
N CYS A 196 -18.38 -14.33 18.33
CA CYS A 196 -17.27 -14.67 19.22
C CYS A 196 -17.79 -15.08 20.61
N VAL A 197 -17.03 -15.94 21.28
CA VAL A 197 -17.20 -16.28 22.69
C VAL A 197 -16.11 -15.58 23.49
N VAL A 198 -16.48 -14.86 24.54
CA VAL A 198 -15.54 -14.26 25.48
C VAL A 198 -15.75 -14.82 26.88
N SER A 199 -14.67 -15.26 27.52
CA SER A 199 -14.70 -15.92 28.83
C SER A 199 -13.50 -15.53 29.69
N ALA A 200 -13.69 -15.55 31.01
CA ALA A 200 -12.58 -15.40 31.96
C ALA A 200 -11.77 -16.70 32.00
N VAL A 201 -10.44 -16.59 32.08
CA VAL A 201 -9.54 -17.76 32.18
C VAL A 201 -8.55 -17.55 33.31
N GLU A 202 -8.14 -18.65 33.96
CA GLU A 202 -7.19 -18.61 35.08
C GLU A 202 -5.74 -18.76 34.62
N TYR A 203 -5.52 -19.39 33.47
CA TYR A 203 -4.20 -19.60 32.89
C TYR A 203 -4.28 -19.62 31.36
N VAL A 204 -3.15 -19.34 30.72
CA VAL A 204 -3.00 -19.45 29.26
C VAL A 204 -2.17 -20.70 28.95
N PRO A 205 -2.63 -21.59 28.05
CA PRO A 205 -1.83 -22.72 27.59
C PRO A 205 -0.46 -22.25 27.09
N ASP A 206 0.60 -22.99 27.44
CA ASP A 206 2.00 -22.70 27.05
C ASP A 206 2.60 -21.37 27.55
N ALA A 207 1.92 -20.64 28.44
CA ALA A 207 2.52 -19.47 29.09
C ALA A 207 3.46 -19.91 30.22
N LYS A 208 4.63 -19.27 30.32
CA LYS A 208 5.48 -19.42 31.52
C LYS A 208 4.71 -18.85 32.71
N LYS A 209 4.64 -19.63 33.78
CA LYS A 209 3.83 -19.40 35.00
C LYS A 209 4.07 -18.06 35.74
N TYR A 210 5.04 -17.26 35.31
CA TYR A 210 5.51 -16.05 36.00
C TYR A 210 5.24 -14.74 35.23
N ASP A 211 4.71 -14.79 34.01
CA ASP A 211 4.54 -13.59 33.17
C ASP A 211 3.13 -12.95 33.27
N VAL A 212 2.16 -13.62 33.87
CA VAL A 212 0.74 -13.23 33.76
C VAL A 212 -0.01 -13.60 35.03
N ASP A 213 -0.22 -12.62 35.92
CA ASP A 213 -0.88 -12.82 37.22
C ASP A 213 -2.29 -12.21 37.20
N GLY A 214 -3.32 -13.07 37.15
CA GLY A 214 -4.74 -12.69 37.25
C GLY A 214 -5.31 -11.82 36.13
N ASN A 215 -6.61 -11.53 36.19
CA ASN A 215 -7.36 -10.65 35.27
C ASN A 215 -7.27 -11.05 33.79
N LEU A 216 -7.17 -12.36 33.53
CA LEU A 216 -7.07 -12.94 32.20
C LEU A 216 -8.44 -13.26 31.62
N PHE A 217 -8.56 -13.04 30.32
CA PHE A 217 -9.72 -13.46 29.55
C PHE A 217 -9.32 -13.83 28.14
N GLU A 218 -10.19 -14.62 27.51
CA GLU A 218 -10.01 -15.14 26.18
C GLU A 218 -11.18 -14.72 25.30
N ILE A 219 -10.88 -14.36 24.05
CA ILE A 219 -11.86 -14.21 22.98
C ILE A 219 -11.59 -15.30 21.94
N ILE A 220 -12.58 -16.13 21.67
CA ILE A 220 -12.57 -17.13 20.60
C ILE A 220 -13.50 -16.61 19.52
N THR A 221 -12.95 -16.30 18.35
CA THR A 221 -13.73 -15.82 17.20
C THR A 221 -14.50 -16.97 16.53
N SER A 222 -15.41 -16.63 15.60
CA SER A 222 -16.24 -17.63 14.90
C SER A 222 -15.44 -18.57 13.99
N ASP A 223 -14.25 -18.15 13.58
CA ASP A 223 -13.23 -18.93 12.86
C ASP A 223 -12.23 -19.63 13.79
N GLU A 224 -12.58 -19.80 15.07
CA GLU A 224 -11.79 -20.51 16.09
C GLU A 224 -10.40 -19.91 16.34
N VAL A 225 -10.22 -18.59 16.17
CA VAL A 225 -8.99 -17.90 16.54
C VAL A 225 -9.06 -17.45 18.00
N HIS A 226 -8.07 -17.88 18.79
CA HIS A 226 -7.98 -17.61 20.22
C HIS A 226 -7.13 -16.36 20.49
N TYR A 227 -7.69 -15.41 21.24
CA TYR A 227 -7.01 -14.19 21.68
C TYR A 227 -7.00 -14.12 23.20
N PHE A 228 -5.80 -14.24 23.79
CA PHE A 228 -5.60 -14.06 25.23
C PHE A 228 -5.25 -12.62 25.56
N LEU A 229 -5.99 -12.06 26.52
CA LEU A 229 -5.91 -10.68 26.95
C LEU A 229 -5.88 -10.60 28.48
N GLN A 230 -5.15 -9.62 29.01
CA GLN A 230 -5.09 -9.36 30.45
C GLN A 230 -5.37 -7.87 30.71
N ALA A 231 -6.27 -7.62 31.66
CA ALA A 231 -6.57 -6.28 32.15
C ALA A 231 -5.70 -5.91 33.35
N ALA A 232 -5.46 -4.61 33.57
CA ALA A 232 -4.64 -4.16 34.69
C ALA A 232 -5.33 -4.38 36.05
N THR A 233 -6.67 -4.37 36.07
CA THR A 233 -7.48 -4.54 37.28
C THR A 233 -8.62 -5.53 37.09
N ALA A 234 -9.12 -6.09 38.20
CA ALA A 234 -10.28 -6.99 38.20
C ALA A 234 -11.58 -6.28 37.78
N GLU A 235 -11.67 -4.97 38.01
CA GLU A 235 -12.80 -4.15 37.55
C GLU A 235 -12.77 -3.99 36.04
N GLU A 236 -11.62 -3.57 35.48
CA GLU A 236 -11.46 -3.47 34.02
C GLU A 236 -11.67 -4.81 33.33
N HIS A 237 -11.20 -5.90 33.92
CA HIS A 237 -11.43 -7.26 33.44
C HIS A 237 -12.91 -7.57 33.25
N LYS A 238 -13.72 -7.38 34.31
CA LYS A 238 -15.16 -7.60 34.29
C LYS A 238 -15.84 -6.69 33.28
N ASP A 239 -15.43 -5.43 33.22
CA ASP A 239 -15.99 -4.44 32.32
C ASP A 239 -15.70 -4.76 30.84
N TRP A 240 -14.48 -5.17 30.52
CA TRP A 240 -14.11 -5.58 29.17
C TRP A 240 -14.88 -6.80 28.71
N ILE A 241 -14.95 -7.86 29.53
CA ILE A 241 -15.75 -9.06 29.22
C ILE A 241 -17.21 -8.66 28.97
N LYS A 242 -17.81 -7.90 29.89
CA LYS A 242 -19.23 -7.49 29.78
C LYS A 242 -19.47 -6.68 28.50
N ALA A 243 -18.62 -5.70 28.21
CA ALA A 243 -18.77 -4.85 27.04
C ALA A 243 -18.65 -5.67 25.73
N ILE A 244 -17.69 -6.59 25.65
CA ILE A 244 -17.50 -7.45 24.48
C ILE A 244 -18.71 -8.40 24.32
N GLN A 245 -19.21 -9.01 25.42
CA GLN A 245 -20.40 -9.87 25.38
C GLN A 245 -21.67 -9.12 24.93
N THR A 246 -21.80 -7.85 25.28
CA THR A 246 -22.92 -7.02 24.82
C THR A 246 -22.82 -6.82 23.31
N VAL A 247 -21.66 -6.40 22.82
CA VAL A 247 -21.43 -6.10 21.40
C VAL A 247 -21.53 -7.34 20.51
N SER A 248 -20.97 -8.48 20.94
CA SER A 248 -20.96 -9.72 20.15
C SER A 248 -22.36 -10.28 19.88
N LYS A 249 -23.34 -9.93 20.72
CA LYS A 249 -24.75 -10.33 20.58
C LYS A 249 -25.59 -9.36 19.77
N THR A 250 -25.18 -8.10 19.67
CA THR A 250 -25.98 -7.02 19.06
C THR A 250 -25.51 -6.56 17.69
N GLY A 251 -24.25 -6.82 17.31
CA GLY A 251 -23.73 -6.42 15.99
C GLY A 251 -24.46 -7.12 14.86
N LYS A 252 -25.15 -6.36 13.99
CA LYS A 252 -25.94 -6.90 12.88
C LYS A 252 -25.13 -7.10 11.61
#